data_AF-A0A8T0G225-F1
#
_entry.id   AF-A0A8T0G225-F1
#
_cell.length_a   1.000
_cell.length_b   1.000
_cell.length_c   1.000
_cell.angle_alpha   90.00
_cell.angle_beta   90.00
_cell.angle_gamma   90.00
#
_symmetry.space_group_name_H-M   'P 1'
#
loop_
_entity.id
_entity.type
_entity.pdbx_description
1 polymer ?
#
loop_
_entity_poly.entity_id
_entity_poly.type
_entity_poly.pdbx_seq_one_letter_code
_entity_poly.pdbx_strand_id
1 'polypeptide(L)'
;MGGFFSVVAVYLDGWFRRFFGYTQTLSFTSQSTEALIKEFCECDEVSAKNFYSQILTEIKLAVSIDDLNRFRVLLDVLNSINTYKIPEKVHDYKLHAYKLLGNINLIILACKSVAIKVLEHLCSNDNNVYNLPFLIDGNSISPENTDEDGHNAFYYAIRSNAIKCLKLLTEKWPNSYFEENPDAMDDILSNEYNELMIRRVPLSKDMELFLKKILVDLRFFQDNTAKKSIQNSTEVQDRKTLFFTRMDFVLEKIANITDQFWNKDPDEQFILEAKFIAKNLHVLKCHFSTTKFTYDKLPWEEIEFCLIIFNRASAAEAKSN
;
A
#
# COMPACT_ATOMS: atom_id res chain seq x y z
N MET A 1 -21.65 -5.83 -36.71
CA MET A 1 -22.57 -5.98 -35.57
C MET A 1 -22.63 -7.45 -35.20
N GLY A 2 -22.07 -7.82 -34.05
CA GLY A 2 -22.04 -9.19 -33.56
C GLY A 2 -21.52 -9.14 -32.13
N GLY A 3 -22.45 -9.12 -31.17
CA GLY A 3 -22.17 -8.98 -29.75
C GLY A 3 -21.60 -10.26 -29.17
N PHE A 4 -20.41 -10.16 -28.58
CA PHE A 4 -19.89 -11.13 -27.64
C PHE A 4 -20.63 -10.98 -26.31
N PHE A 5 -21.52 -11.91 -26.00
CA PHE A 5 -22.02 -12.07 -24.64
C PHE A 5 -20.90 -12.64 -23.76
N SER A 6 -20.60 -11.90 -22.69
CA SER A 6 -19.57 -12.22 -21.70
C SER A 6 -19.90 -13.51 -20.94
N VAL A 7 -18.97 -14.46 -21.00
CA VAL A 7 -18.97 -15.78 -20.34
C VAL A 7 -18.99 -15.68 -18.80
N VAL A 8 -18.83 -14.47 -18.24
CA VAL A 8 -18.78 -14.25 -16.79
C VAL A 8 -20.16 -14.35 -16.11
N ALA A 9 -21.25 -14.11 -16.84
CA ALA A 9 -22.60 -14.11 -16.25
C ALA A 9 -23.15 -15.53 -15.95
N VAL A 10 -22.62 -16.58 -16.59
CA VAL A 10 -23.20 -17.92 -16.52
C VAL A 10 -22.65 -18.76 -15.36
N TYR A 11 -21.46 -18.43 -14.83
CA TYR A 11 -20.83 -19.23 -13.78
C TYR A 11 -21.32 -18.93 -12.36
N LEU A 12 -21.93 -17.76 -12.12
CA LEU A 12 -22.40 -17.37 -10.78
C LEU A 12 -23.79 -17.94 -10.42
N ASP A 13 -24.62 -18.24 -11.41
CA ASP A 13 -26.02 -18.64 -11.18
C ASP A 13 -26.16 -20.12 -10.77
N GLY A 14 -25.15 -20.94 -11.07
CA GLY A 14 -25.17 -22.40 -10.85
C GLY A 14 -24.80 -22.84 -9.44
N TRP A 15 -23.95 -22.09 -8.73
CA TRP A 15 -23.46 -22.51 -7.41
C TRP A 15 -24.42 -22.11 -6.27
N PHE A 16 -25.09 -20.96 -6.41
CA PHE A 16 -26.05 -20.45 -5.42
C PHE A 16 -27.34 -21.28 -5.30
N ARG A 17 -27.84 -21.89 -6.39
CA ARG A 17 -29.13 -22.61 -6.38
C ARG A 17 -29.15 -23.93 -5.60
N ARG A 18 -27.98 -24.53 -5.30
CA ARG A 18 -27.92 -25.91 -4.79
C ARG A 18 -27.90 -26.05 -3.26
N PHE A 19 -27.66 -24.99 -2.49
CA PHE A 19 -27.41 -25.12 -1.05
C PHE A 19 -28.38 -24.41 -0.10
N PHE A 20 -29.17 -23.43 -0.54
CA PHE A 20 -29.93 -22.60 0.41
C PHE A 20 -31.43 -22.57 0.06
N GLY A 21 -32.23 -23.23 0.90
CA GLY A 21 -33.69 -23.23 0.88
C GLY A 21 -34.30 -21.91 1.37
N TYR A 22 -33.89 -20.78 0.80
CA TYR A 22 -34.60 -19.51 0.91
C TYR A 22 -34.55 -18.80 -0.44
N THR A 23 -35.64 -18.92 -1.19
CA THR A 23 -35.79 -18.41 -2.56
C THR A 23 -36.32 -16.98 -2.55
N GLN A 24 -35.52 -16.05 -2.04
CA GLN A 24 -35.68 -14.63 -2.37
C GLN A 24 -34.30 -14.01 -2.41
N THR A 25 -33.76 -13.90 -3.63
CA THR A 25 -32.69 -12.96 -3.94
C THR A 25 -33.23 -11.57 -3.62
N LEU A 26 -32.85 -11.05 -2.46
CA LEU A 26 -33.21 -9.69 -2.08
C LEU A 26 -32.54 -8.73 -3.06
N SER A 27 -33.36 -8.12 -3.90
CA SER A 27 -32.95 -7.05 -4.79
C SER A 27 -32.74 -5.78 -3.95
N PHE A 28 -31.59 -5.68 -3.28
CA PHE A 28 -31.19 -4.50 -2.51
C PHE A 28 -31.00 -3.25 -3.40
N THR A 29 -31.05 -3.39 -4.73
CA THR A 29 -30.69 -2.38 -5.73
C THR A 29 -31.66 -1.20 -5.88
N SER A 30 -32.77 -1.17 -5.15
CA SER A 30 -33.75 -0.07 -5.26
C SER A 30 -34.48 0.30 -3.96
N GLN A 31 -34.08 -0.26 -2.82
CA GLN A 31 -34.78 -0.08 -1.55
C GLN A 31 -34.08 0.96 -0.67
N SER A 32 -34.87 1.81 0.01
CA SER A 32 -34.33 2.75 1.00
C SER A 32 -33.81 1.99 2.23
N THR A 33 -32.89 2.61 2.97
CA THR A 33 -32.38 2.08 4.26
C THR A 33 -33.53 1.70 5.19
N GLU A 34 -34.58 2.53 5.26
CA GLU A 34 -35.77 2.31 6.08
C GLU A 34 -36.55 1.06 5.67
N ALA A 35 -36.69 0.79 4.37
CA ALA A 35 -37.38 -0.39 3.87
C ALA A 35 -36.63 -1.68 4.24
N LEU A 36 -35.31 -1.67 4.10
CA LEU A 36 -34.44 -2.80 4.46
C LEU A 36 -34.42 -3.08 5.96
N ILE A 37 -34.44 -2.04 6.79
CA ILE A 37 -34.53 -2.19 8.25
C ILE A 37 -35.90 -2.75 8.64
N LYS A 38 -36.99 -2.29 7.99
CA LYS A 38 -38.33 -2.81 8.24
C LYS A 38 -38.43 -4.29 7.91
N GLU A 39 -37.93 -4.69 6.75
CA GLU A 39 -37.87 -6.09 6.33
C GLU A 39 -37.07 -6.96 7.31
N PHE A 40 -35.92 -6.47 7.75
CA PHE A 40 -35.14 -7.14 8.79
C PHE A 40 -35.91 -7.30 10.11
N CYS A 41 -36.70 -6.29 10.51
CA CYS A 41 -37.50 -6.34 11.73
C CYS A 41 -38.65 -7.35 11.66
N GLU A 42 -39.12 -7.70 10.47
CA GLU A 42 -40.15 -8.71 10.23
C GLU A 42 -39.60 -10.15 10.18
N CYS A 43 -38.27 -10.31 10.10
CA CYS A 43 -37.60 -11.62 10.07
C CYS A 43 -37.71 -12.37 11.41
N ASP A 44 -37.89 -13.69 11.33
CA ASP A 44 -37.58 -14.60 12.44
C ASP A 44 -36.07 -14.72 12.67
N GLU A 45 -35.64 -15.44 13.71
CA GLU A 45 -34.22 -15.52 14.08
C GLU A 45 -33.34 -16.17 13.00
N VAL A 46 -33.85 -17.18 12.30
CA VAL A 46 -33.11 -17.88 11.23
C VAL A 46 -32.99 -16.99 10.00
N SER A 47 -34.08 -16.32 9.64
CA SER A 47 -34.17 -15.39 8.53
C SER A 47 -33.30 -14.16 8.79
N ALA A 48 -33.24 -13.66 10.02
CA ALA A 48 -32.38 -12.55 10.42
C ALA A 48 -30.88 -12.89 10.29
N LYS A 49 -30.46 -14.11 10.67
CA LYS A 49 -29.08 -14.62 10.47
C LYS A 49 -28.70 -14.65 8.99
N ASN A 50 -29.62 -15.13 8.15
CA ASN A 50 -29.42 -15.18 6.70
C ASN A 50 -29.38 -13.79 6.08
N PHE A 51 -30.30 -12.90 6.47
CA PHE A 51 -30.36 -11.51 6.02
C PHE A 51 -29.07 -10.75 6.35
N TYR A 52 -28.55 -10.91 7.57
CA TYR A 52 -27.27 -10.32 7.96
C TYR A 52 -26.12 -10.80 7.05
N SER A 53 -26.07 -12.10 6.78
CA SER A 53 -25.05 -12.70 5.91
C SER A 53 -25.19 -12.24 4.45
N GLN A 54 -26.42 -12.03 3.98
CA GLN A 54 -26.71 -11.48 2.66
C GLN A 54 -26.26 -10.02 2.55
N ILE A 55 -26.51 -9.17 3.55
CA ILE A 55 -25.99 -7.79 3.55
C ILE A 55 -24.47 -7.78 3.38
N LEU A 56 -23.74 -8.62 4.13
CA LEU A 56 -22.28 -8.67 4.01
C LEU A 56 -21.81 -9.16 2.64
N THR A 57 -22.53 -10.10 2.04
CA THR A 57 -22.28 -10.56 0.67
C THR A 57 -22.50 -9.43 -0.34
N GLU A 58 -23.55 -8.66 -0.17
CA GLU A 58 -23.84 -7.51 -1.04
C GLU A 58 -22.87 -6.35 -0.84
N ILE A 59 -22.36 -6.15 0.38
CA ILE A 59 -21.24 -5.22 0.64
C ILE A 59 -20.00 -5.69 -0.13
N LYS A 60 -19.62 -6.98 -0.02
CA LYS A 60 -18.51 -7.56 -0.80
C LYS A 60 -18.67 -7.30 -2.30
N LEU A 61 -19.88 -7.50 -2.82
CA LEU A 61 -20.19 -7.26 -4.23
C LEU A 61 -20.10 -5.78 -4.60
N ALA A 62 -20.68 -4.89 -3.79
CA ALA A 62 -20.63 -3.44 -4.00
C ALA A 62 -19.19 -2.92 -4.02
N VAL A 63 -18.32 -3.40 -3.12
CA VAL A 63 -16.88 -3.11 -3.18
C VAL A 63 -16.29 -3.64 -4.48
N SER A 64 -16.54 -4.90 -4.83
CA SER A 64 -15.95 -5.54 -6.01
C SER A 64 -16.29 -4.86 -7.34
N ILE A 65 -17.42 -4.17 -7.43
CA ILE A 65 -17.85 -3.41 -8.62
C ILE A 65 -17.65 -1.89 -8.50
N ASP A 66 -17.01 -1.42 -7.43
CA ASP A 66 -16.78 0.00 -7.12
C ASP A 66 -18.06 0.86 -7.03
N ASP A 67 -19.16 0.29 -6.52
CA ASP A 67 -20.44 0.99 -6.29
C ASP A 67 -20.50 1.60 -4.89
N LEU A 68 -19.96 2.82 -4.78
CA LEU A 68 -19.90 3.60 -3.54
C LEU A 68 -21.30 3.89 -2.93
N ASN A 69 -22.32 4.13 -3.77
CA ASN A 69 -23.64 4.49 -3.27
C ASN A 69 -24.29 3.28 -2.60
N ARG A 70 -24.25 2.12 -3.27
CA ARG A 70 -24.76 0.88 -2.71
C ARG A 70 -23.99 0.46 -1.47
N PHE A 71 -22.66 0.60 -1.49
CA PHE A 71 -21.80 0.33 -0.34
C PHE A 71 -22.24 1.14 0.90
N ARG A 72 -22.46 2.44 0.76
CA ARG A 72 -22.90 3.33 1.86
C ARG A 72 -24.25 2.93 2.42
N VAL A 73 -25.25 2.73 1.56
CA VAL A 73 -26.59 2.32 1.99
C VAL A 73 -26.55 1.00 2.77
N LEU A 74 -25.79 0.02 2.29
CA LEU A 74 -25.67 -1.27 2.97
C LEU A 74 -24.92 -1.18 4.31
N LEU A 75 -23.88 -0.34 4.40
CA LEU A 75 -23.21 -0.07 5.68
C LEU A 75 -24.14 0.63 6.68
N ASP A 76 -24.95 1.58 6.23
CA ASP A 76 -25.92 2.26 7.10
C ASP A 76 -26.97 1.30 7.65
N VAL A 77 -27.48 0.39 6.80
CA VAL A 77 -28.39 -0.69 7.22
C VAL A 77 -27.70 -1.61 8.23
N LEU A 78 -26.47 -2.04 7.95
CA LEU A 78 -25.71 -2.92 8.84
C LEU A 78 -25.48 -2.28 10.21
N ASN A 79 -25.08 -1.00 10.23
CA ASN A 79 -24.90 -0.23 11.45
C ASN A 79 -26.21 -0.07 12.22
N SER A 80 -27.32 0.17 11.52
CA SER A 80 -28.65 0.25 12.13
C SER A 80 -29.06 -1.08 12.76
N ILE A 81 -28.79 -2.21 12.10
CA ILE A 81 -29.05 -3.54 12.67
C ILE A 81 -28.22 -3.77 13.93
N ASN A 82 -26.95 -3.37 13.91
CA ASN A 82 -26.04 -3.53 15.04
C ASN A 82 -26.43 -2.65 16.25
N THR A 83 -27.07 -1.50 16.03
CA THR A 83 -27.52 -0.59 17.11
C THR A 83 -28.93 -0.91 17.62
N TYR A 84 -29.82 -1.42 16.76
CA TYR A 84 -31.24 -1.58 17.06
C TYR A 84 -31.58 -2.82 17.91
N LYS A 85 -30.77 -3.89 17.86
CA LYS A 85 -31.10 -5.19 18.49
C LYS A 85 -30.29 -5.47 19.76
N ILE A 86 -30.80 -6.41 20.56
CA ILE A 86 -30.13 -6.92 21.77
C ILE A 86 -28.71 -7.39 21.39
N PRO A 87 -27.66 -6.88 22.07
CA PRO A 87 -26.26 -7.15 21.70
C PRO A 87 -25.91 -8.64 21.54
N GLU A 88 -26.49 -9.51 22.38
CA GLU A 88 -26.31 -10.97 22.33
C GLU A 88 -26.78 -11.58 21.00
N LYS A 89 -27.95 -11.16 20.49
CA LYS A 89 -28.47 -11.65 19.20
C LYS A 89 -27.63 -11.16 18.02
N VAL A 90 -27.17 -9.91 18.08
CA VAL A 90 -26.28 -9.35 17.05
C VAL A 90 -24.95 -10.09 17.04
N HIS A 91 -24.43 -10.47 18.21
CA HIS A 91 -23.22 -11.28 18.32
C HIS A 91 -23.39 -12.64 17.62
N ASP A 92 -24.52 -13.32 17.84
CA ASP A 92 -24.82 -14.58 17.14
C ASP A 92 -24.89 -14.42 15.62
N TYR A 93 -25.44 -13.30 15.13
CA TYR A 93 -25.50 -13.02 13.69
C TYR A 93 -24.10 -12.78 13.11
N LYS A 94 -23.25 -12.02 13.81
CA LYS A 94 -21.86 -11.80 13.44
C LYS A 94 -21.07 -13.11 13.42
N LEU A 95 -21.24 -13.97 14.43
CA LEU A 95 -20.56 -15.26 14.51
C LEU A 95 -21.00 -16.22 13.39
N HIS A 96 -22.31 -16.25 13.10
CA HIS A 96 -22.84 -17.01 11.97
C HIS A 96 -22.23 -16.55 10.64
N ALA A 97 -22.26 -15.24 10.39
CA ALA A 97 -21.70 -14.66 9.18
C ALA A 97 -20.19 -14.90 9.05
N TYR A 98 -19.43 -14.82 10.14
CA TYR A 98 -18.00 -15.09 10.11
C TYR A 98 -17.69 -16.53 9.72
N LYS A 99 -18.42 -17.50 10.28
CA LYS A 99 -18.27 -18.92 9.92
C LYS A 99 -18.54 -19.17 8.44
N LEU A 100 -19.43 -18.38 7.82
CA LEU A 100 -19.81 -18.53 6.42
C LEU A 100 -18.89 -17.78 5.46
N LEU A 101 -18.50 -16.54 5.80
CA LEU A 101 -17.87 -15.59 4.87
C LEU A 101 -16.41 -15.25 5.22
N GLY A 102 -15.91 -15.73 6.36
CA GLY A 102 -14.60 -15.36 6.88
C GLY A 102 -14.52 -13.90 7.35
N ASN A 103 -13.29 -13.44 7.58
CA ASN A 103 -13.01 -12.02 7.81
C ASN A 103 -12.87 -11.30 6.45
N ILE A 104 -13.50 -10.14 6.35
CA ILE A 104 -13.58 -9.33 5.15
C ILE A 104 -12.86 -8.02 5.45
N ASN A 105 -11.60 -7.93 5.05
CA ASN A 105 -10.87 -6.67 5.07
C ASN A 105 -11.26 -5.86 3.81
N LEU A 106 -12.02 -4.78 4.02
CA LEU A 106 -12.57 -3.97 2.95
C LEU A 106 -11.49 -3.23 2.15
N ILE A 107 -10.37 -2.86 2.77
CA ILE A 107 -9.25 -2.21 2.08
C ILE A 107 -8.56 -3.21 1.16
N ILE A 108 -8.25 -4.41 1.65
CA ILE A 108 -7.64 -5.47 0.81
C ILE A 108 -8.57 -5.81 -0.34
N LEU A 109 -9.87 -5.98 -0.07
CA LEU A 109 -10.88 -6.28 -1.11
C LEU A 109 -10.97 -5.17 -2.17
N ALA A 110 -10.97 -3.90 -1.74
CA ALA A 110 -11.01 -2.77 -2.66
C ALA A 110 -9.74 -2.70 -3.53
N CYS A 111 -8.56 -2.97 -2.97
CA CYS A 111 -7.33 -3.03 -3.76
C CYS A 111 -7.30 -4.22 -4.72
N LYS A 112 -7.79 -5.40 -4.29
CA LYS A 112 -7.90 -6.61 -5.10
C LYS A 112 -8.82 -6.43 -6.31
N SER A 113 -9.89 -5.67 -6.15
CA SER A 113 -10.88 -5.37 -7.20
C SER A 113 -10.64 -4.05 -7.94
N VAL A 114 -9.62 -3.28 -7.55
CA VAL A 114 -9.33 -1.94 -8.09
C VAL A 114 -10.53 -0.97 -7.92
N ALA A 115 -11.23 -1.08 -6.79
CA ALA A 115 -12.38 -0.26 -6.44
C ALA A 115 -11.96 1.10 -5.86
N ILE A 116 -11.63 2.04 -6.74
CA ILE A 116 -11.00 3.31 -6.37
C ILE A 116 -11.94 4.20 -5.54
N LYS A 117 -13.22 4.31 -5.91
CA LYS A 117 -14.17 5.20 -5.20
C LYS A 117 -14.44 4.67 -3.79
N VAL A 118 -14.62 3.36 -3.67
CA VAL A 118 -14.81 2.72 -2.38
C VAL A 118 -13.54 2.83 -1.54
N LEU A 119 -12.36 2.58 -2.11
CA LEU A 119 -11.08 2.73 -1.40
C LEU A 119 -10.87 4.17 -0.90
N GLU A 120 -11.13 5.18 -1.73
CA GLU A 120 -11.01 6.58 -1.32
C GLU A 120 -11.94 6.92 -0.15
N HIS A 121 -13.16 6.37 -0.15
CA HIS A 121 -14.07 6.52 0.97
C HIS A 121 -13.59 5.76 2.22
N LEU A 122 -13.06 4.55 2.07
CA LEU A 122 -12.50 3.79 3.19
C LEU A 122 -11.32 4.51 3.84
N CYS A 123 -10.45 5.12 3.04
CA CYS A 123 -9.29 5.92 3.48
C CYS A 123 -9.64 7.36 3.92
N SER A 124 -10.92 7.73 3.97
CA SER A 124 -11.35 9.03 4.45
C SER A 124 -11.44 9.07 5.97
N ASN A 125 -11.16 10.23 6.57
CA ASN A 125 -11.15 10.42 8.03
C ASN A 125 -12.49 10.11 8.71
N ASP A 126 -13.59 10.13 7.94
CA ASP A 126 -14.94 9.90 8.45
C ASP A 126 -15.29 8.41 8.55
N ASN A 127 -14.44 7.51 8.02
CA ASN A 127 -14.70 6.08 8.04
C ASN A 127 -13.99 5.39 9.21
N ASN A 128 -14.67 4.45 9.84
CA ASN A 128 -14.13 3.62 10.92
C ASN A 128 -14.42 2.12 10.72
N VAL A 129 -15.02 1.75 9.59
CA VAL A 129 -15.38 0.37 9.26
C VAL A 129 -14.41 -0.17 8.23
N TYR A 130 -13.57 -1.11 8.67
CA TYR A 130 -12.51 -1.70 7.83
C TYR A 130 -12.61 -3.22 7.72
N ASN A 131 -13.13 -3.89 8.75
CA ASN A 131 -13.22 -5.34 8.83
C ASN A 131 -14.68 -5.74 9.11
N LEU A 132 -15.16 -6.77 8.40
CA LEU A 132 -16.48 -7.35 8.60
C LEU A 132 -16.39 -8.89 8.71
N PRO A 133 -17.26 -9.56 9.46
CA PRO A 133 -18.16 -9.01 10.47
C PRO A 133 -17.40 -8.52 11.72
N PHE A 134 -17.95 -7.53 12.42
CA PHE A 134 -17.35 -6.86 13.59
C PHE A 134 -17.24 -7.79 14.83
N LEU A 135 -16.37 -8.80 14.77
CA LEU A 135 -16.19 -9.80 15.84
C LEU A 135 -15.32 -9.33 16.99
N ILE A 136 -14.37 -8.44 16.72
CA ILE A 136 -13.45 -7.87 17.70
C ILE A 136 -13.63 -6.36 17.63
N ASP A 137 -13.58 -5.65 18.75
CA ASP A 137 -13.52 -4.17 18.82
C ASP A 137 -12.23 -3.58 18.21
N GLY A 138 -11.57 -4.34 17.32
CA GLY A 138 -10.37 -4.01 16.60
C GLY A 138 -10.69 -3.18 15.36
N ASN A 139 -10.97 -1.89 15.57
CA ASN A 139 -10.80 -0.87 14.53
C ASN A 139 -9.31 -0.64 14.18
N SER A 140 -8.41 -1.39 14.80
CA SER A 140 -7.00 -1.50 14.43
C SER A 140 -6.90 -2.24 13.09
N ILE A 141 -6.65 -1.50 12.01
CA ILE A 141 -6.28 -2.06 10.72
C ILE A 141 -4.75 -1.99 10.56
N SER A 142 -4.12 -3.15 10.45
CA SER A 142 -2.70 -3.24 10.10
C SER A 142 -2.53 -3.33 8.58
N PRO A 143 -1.56 -2.60 7.99
CA PRO A 143 -1.23 -2.74 6.57
C PRO A 143 -0.63 -4.09 6.20
N GLU A 144 -0.14 -4.85 7.18
CA GLU A 144 0.38 -6.21 6.99
C GLU A 144 -0.71 -7.28 6.99
N ASN A 145 -1.97 -6.92 7.28
CA ASN A 145 -3.07 -7.88 7.24
C ASN A 145 -3.17 -8.50 5.85
N THR A 146 -3.30 -9.82 5.81
CA THR A 146 -3.44 -10.60 4.58
C THR A 146 -4.85 -11.16 4.45
N ASP A 147 -5.29 -11.39 3.21
CA ASP A 147 -6.52 -12.13 2.93
C ASP A 147 -6.28 -13.64 2.88
N GLU A 148 -7.31 -14.39 2.48
CA GLU A 148 -7.28 -15.85 2.35
C GLU A 148 -6.21 -16.35 1.36
N ASP A 149 -5.78 -15.51 0.42
CA ASP A 149 -4.72 -15.83 -0.54
C ASP A 149 -3.31 -15.49 0.02
N GLY A 150 -3.23 -15.00 1.25
CA GLY A 150 -1.97 -14.65 1.91
C GLY A 150 -1.36 -13.34 1.42
N HIS A 151 -2.15 -12.44 0.81
CA HIS A 151 -1.68 -11.17 0.25
C HIS A 151 -2.35 -9.97 0.90
N ASN A 152 -1.61 -8.88 1.06
CA ASN A 152 -2.11 -7.64 1.66
C ASN A 152 -2.58 -6.63 0.60
N ALA A 153 -3.05 -5.46 1.05
CA ALA A 153 -3.57 -4.41 0.17
C ALA A 153 -2.51 -3.85 -0.79
N PHE A 154 -1.26 -3.72 -0.33
CA PHE A 154 -0.15 -3.21 -1.13
C PHE A 154 0.22 -4.16 -2.26
N TYR A 155 0.25 -5.47 -2.00
CA TYR A 155 0.42 -6.49 -3.03
C TYR A 155 -0.56 -6.29 -4.19
N TYR A 156 -1.85 -6.19 -3.87
CA TYR A 156 -2.89 -6.06 -4.89
C TYR A 156 -2.85 -4.72 -5.62
N ALA A 157 -2.53 -3.62 -4.92
CA ALA A 157 -2.38 -2.31 -5.53
C ALA A 157 -1.23 -2.28 -6.56
N ILE A 158 -0.09 -2.89 -6.23
CA ILE A 158 1.06 -2.97 -7.13
C ILE A 158 0.76 -3.95 -8.28
N ARG A 159 0.30 -5.17 -7.96
CA ARG A 159 -0.03 -6.23 -8.94
C ARG A 159 -0.99 -5.79 -10.02
N SER A 160 -2.00 -5.00 -9.65
CA SER A 160 -3.03 -4.52 -10.58
C SER A 160 -2.57 -3.35 -11.46
N ASN A 161 -1.33 -2.86 -11.28
CA ASN A 161 -0.82 -1.63 -11.89
C ASN A 161 -1.70 -0.40 -11.59
N ALA A 162 -2.46 -0.43 -10.49
CA ALA A 162 -3.35 0.65 -10.09
C ALA A 162 -2.61 1.70 -9.26
N ILE A 163 -1.88 2.59 -9.94
CA ILE A 163 -1.09 3.67 -9.30
C ILE A 163 -1.95 4.50 -8.33
N LYS A 164 -3.21 4.77 -8.68
CA LYS A 164 -4.15 5.50 -7.81
C LYS A 164 -4.42 4.77 -6.50
N CYS A 165 -4.58 3.45 -6.53
CA CYS A 165 -4.78 2.65 -5.32
C CYS A 165 -3.53 2.74 -4.44
N LEU A 166 -2.35 2.49 -5.01
CA LEU A 166 -1.10 2.56 -4.25
C LEU A 166 -0.89 3.95 -3.63
N LYS A 167 -1.15 5.01 -4.39
CA LYS A 167 -1.08 6.39 -3.91
C LYS A 167 -2.02 6.64 -2.71
N LEU A 168 -3.27 6.17 -2.79
CA LEU A 168 -4.23 6.28 -1.68
C LEU A 168 -3.73 5.54 -0.43
N LEU A 169 -3.16 4.34 -0.59
CA LEU A 169 -2.61 3.59 0.53
C LEU A 169 -1.41 4.30 1.17
N THR A 170 -0.53 4.90 0.35
CA THR A 170 0.67 5.58 0.87
C THR A 170 0.38 6.92 1.53
N GLU A 171 -0.64 7.64 1.07
CA GLU A 171 -0.93 9.01 1.54
C GLU A 171 -2.05 9.09 2.57
N LYS A 172 -2.97 8.13 2.56
CA LYS A 172 -4.22 8.18 3.34
C LYS A 172 -4.52 6.86 4.05
N TRP A 173 -3.48 6.13 4.48
CA TRP A 173 -3.73 4.95 5.31
C TRP A 173 -4.48 5.36 6.58
N PRO A 174 -5.54 4.61 6.98
CA PRO A 174 -6.31 4.92 8.17
C PRO A 174 -5.49 5.09 9.46
N ASN A 175 -6.04 5.87 10.39
CA ASN A 175 -5.50 6.07 11.74
C ASN A 175 -4.05 6.60 11.77
N SER A 176 -3.57 7.23 10.68
CA SER A 176 -2.21 7.76 10.58
C SER A 176 -1.11 6.73 10.90
N TYR A 177 -1.34 5.44 10.63
CA TYR A 177 -0.44 4.34 11.01
C TYR A 177 1.03 4.59 10.64
N PHE A 178 1.28 5.12 9.44
CA PHE A 178 2.63 5.39 8.92
C PHE A 178 3.27 6.66 9.49
N GLU A 179 2.51 7.55 10.11
CA GLU A 179 3.08 8.66 10.89
C GLU A 179 3.69 8.13 12.21
N GLU A 180 3.08 7.10 12.78
CA GLU A 180 3.57 6.43 14.00
C GLU A 180 4.70 5.42 13.71
N ASN A 181 4.69 4.83 12.51
CA ASN A 181 5.64 3.79 12.08
C ASN A 181 6.25 4.15 10.71
N PRO A 182 7.16 5.15 10.64
CA PRO A 182 7.69 5.66 9.39
C PRO A 182 8.45 4.61 8.58
N ASP A 183 9.20 3.73 9.25
CA ASP A 183 9.99 2.67 8.60
C ASP A 183 9.11 1.58 7.97
N ALA A 184 7.89 1.35 8.49
CA ALA A 184 7.02 0.26 8.07
C ALA A 184 6.60 0.38 6.59
N MET A 185 6.52 1.59 6.05
CA MET A 185 6.16 1.79 4.66
C MET A 185 7.23 1.22 3.71
N ASP A 186 8.52 1.45 4.00
CA ASP A 186 9.62 0.94 3.17
C ASP A 186 9.66 -0.59 3.20
N ASP A 187 9.52 -1.17 4.40
CA ASP A 187 9.51 -2.62 4.60
C ASP A 187 8.37 -3.30 3.84
N ILE A 188 7.15 -2.80 3.98
CA ILE A 188 5.96 -3.37 3.32
C ILE A 188 6.10 -3.26 1.81
N LEU A 189 6.41 -2.07 1.28
CA LEU A 189 6.55 -1.89 -0.17
C LEU A 189 7.67 -2.74 -0.76
N SER A 190 8.79 -2.87 -0.04
CA SER A 190 9.93 -3.68 -0.47
C SER A 190 9.58 -5.16 -0.50
N ASN A 191 8.92 -5.65 0.55
CA ASN A 191 8.52 -7.05 0.66
C ASN A 191 7.53 -7.41 -0.44
N GLU A 192 6.48 -6.61 -0.64
CA GLU A 192 5.49 -6.88 -1.68
C GLU A 192 6.06 -6.79 -3.09
N TYR A 193 6.97 -5.83 -3.33
CA TYR A 193 7.67 -5.75 -4.61
C TYR A 193 8.52 -7.00 -4.87
N ASN A 194 9.31 -7.43 -3.88
CA ASN A 194 10.15 -8.62 -3.99
C ASN A 194 9.31 -9.87 -4.23
N GLU A 195 8.19 -10.03 -3.52
CA GLU A 195 7.24 -11.13 -3.72
C GLU A 195 6.71 -11.16 -5.17
N LEU A 196 6.34 -9.99 -5.72
CA LEU A 196 5.89 -9.88 -7.10
C LEU A 196 6.99 -10.26 -8.11
N MET A 197 8.24 -9.85 -7.86
CA MET A 197 9.40 -10.19 -8.69
C MET A 197 9.72 -11.69 -8.65
N ILE A 198 9.70 -12.30 -7.46
CA ILE A 198 9.90 -13.76 -7.27
C ILE A 198 8.84 -14.54 -8.04
N ARG A 199 7.58 -14.09 -7.96
CA ARG A 199 6.44 -14.68 -8.65
C ARG A 199 6.37 -14.32 -10.14
N ARG A 200 7.31 -13.52 -10.65
CA ARG A 200 7.40 -13.05 -12.04
C ARG A 200 6.11 -12.40 -12.53
N VAL A 201 5.46 -11.63 -11.65
CA VAL A 201 4.25 -10.87 -12.01
C VAL A 201 4.67 -9.67 -12.86
N PRO A 202 4.14 -9.50 -14.08
CA PRO A 202 4.50 -8.38 -14.94
C PRO A 202 3.95 -7.06 -14.38
N LEU A 203 4.83 -6.07 -14.23
CA LEU A 203 4.48 -4.71 -13.86
C LEU A 203 4.67 -3.77 -15.05
N SER A 204 3.86 -2.72 -15.11
CA SER A 204 4.05 -1.65 -16.07
C SER A 204 5.26 -0.81 -15.68
N LYS A 205 5.92 -0.22 -16.68
CA LYS A 205 7.05 0.71 -16.43
C LYS A 205 6.63 1.85 -15.50
N ASP A 206 5.41 2.37 -15.66
CA ASP A 206 4.90 3.46 -14.83
C ASP A 206 4.74 3.05 -13.36
N MET A 207 4.23 1.85 -13.09
CA MET A 207 4.12 1.32 -11.73
C MET A 207 5.51 1.09 -11.11
N GLU A 208 6.44 0.51 -11.86
CA GLU A 208 7.82 0.32 -11.39
C GLU A 208 8.50 1.66 -11.07
N LEU A 209 8.39 2.65 -11.96
CA LEU A 209 8.97 3.97 -11.75
C LEU A 209 8.33 4.67 -10.55
N PHE A 210 7.00 4.56 -10.40
CA PHE A 210 6.28 5.15 -9.27
C PHE A 210 6.69 4.51 -7.94
N LEU A 211 6.78 3.17 -7.88
CA LEU A 211 7.19 2.44 -6.69
C LEU A 211 8.64 2.71 -6.32
N LYS A 212 9.55 2.67 -7.31
CA LYS A 212 10.97 3.03 -7.12
C LYS A 212 11.09 4.45 -6.61
N LYS A 213 10.32 5.40 -7.15
CA LYS A 213 10.29 6.77 -6.65
C LYS A 213 9.86 6.83 -5.18
N ILE A 214 8.79 6.13 -4.78
CA ILE A 214 8.34 6.11 -3.38
C ILE A 214 9.41 5.53 -2.45
N LEU A 215 9.95 4.34 -2.77
CA LEU A 215 10.99 3.69 -1.96
C LEU A 215 12.22 4.57 -1.81
N VAL A 216 12.59 5.28 -2.88
CA VAL A 216 13.65 6.26 -2.86
C VAL A 216 13.26 7.41 -1.94
N ASP A 217 12.09 8.02 -2.14
CA ASP A 217 11.70 9.15 -1.33
C ASP A 217 11.65 8.81 0.18
N LEU A 218 11.20 7.60 0.54
CA LEU A 218 11.25 7.06 1.91
C LEU A 218 12.69 6.92 2.42
N ARG A 219 13.55 6.17 1.71
CA ARG A 219 14.93 5.91 2.14
C ARG A 219 15.84 7.14 2.14
N PHE A 220 15.51 8.15 1.36
CA PHE A 220 16.39 9.31 1.13
C PHE A 220 15.92 10.59 1.82
N PHE A 221 14.62 10.79 2.07
CA PHE A 221 14.10 12.05 2.62
C PHE A 221 13.34 11.90 3.94
N GLN A 222 13.02 10.69 4.41
CA GLN A 222 12.60 10.52 5.80
C GLN A 222 13.84 10.60 6.70
N ASP A 223 14.08 11.82 7.16
CA ASP A 223 15.05 12.13 8.20
C ASP A 223 14.68 11.31 9.46
N ASN A 224 15.47 10.28 9.79
CA ASN A 224 15.41 9.57 11.09
C ASN A 224 15.88 10.47 12.25
N THR A 225 15.58 11.77 12.20
CA THR A 225 16.04 12.78 13.14
C THR A 225 15.09 12.96 14.34
N ALA A 226 13.96 12.24 14.38
CA ALA A 226 13.08 12.23 15.55
C ALA A 226 12.84 10.79 16.05
N LYS A 227 13.58 10.43 17.11
CA LYS A 227 13.44 9.24 17.97
C LYS A 227 14.17 7.96 17.52
N LYS A 228 15.43 7.84 17.94
CA LYS A 228 15.85 6.82 18.92
C LYS A 228 17.22 7.17 19.50
N SER A 229 17.20 7.68 20.72
CA SER A 229 18.34 7.77 21.60
C SER A 229 18.49 6.44 22.36
N ILE A 230 18.92 5.38 21.68
CA ILE A 230 19.50 4.19 22.33
C ILE A 230 20.61 3.72 21.41
N GLN A 231 21.85 4.08 21.75
CA GLN A 231 23.05 3.58 21.10
C GLN A 231 23.15 2.07 21.29
N ASN A 232 22.69 1.30 20.30
CA ASN A 232 23.05 -0.09 20.13
C ASN A 232 24.14 -0.18 19.05
N SER A 233 25.19 -0.96 19.31
CA SER A 233 26.35 -1.12 18.41
C SER A 233 26.00 -1.69 17.03
N THR A 234 24.84 -2.35 16.90
CA THR A 234 24.27 -2.84 15.65
C THR A 234 23.80 -1.71 14.72
N GLU A 235 23.24 -0.63 15.27
CA GLU A 235 22.70 0.49 14.47
C GLU A 235 23.80 1.29 13.76
N VAL A 236 24.99 1.38 14.36
CA VAL A 236 26.18 1.98 13.73
C VAL A 236 26.70 1.12 12.59
N GLN A 237 26.62 -0.21 12.72
CA GLN A 237 27.02 -1.16 11.68
C GLN A 237 26.03 -1.14 10.50
N ASP A 238 24.74 -0.99 10.77
CA ASP A 238 23.71 -0.87 9.74
C ASP A 238 23.80 0.46 8.99
N ARG A 239 24.10 1.56 9.69
CA ARG A 239 24.37 2.86 9.05
C ARG A 239 25.64 2.85 8.19
N LYS A 240 26.70 2.17 8.64
CA LYS A 240 27.92 1.93 7.84
C LYS A 240 27.62 1.15 6.58
N THR A 241 26.89 0.06 6.73
CA THR A 241 26.51 -0.81 5.61
C THR A 241 25.67 -0.03 4.60
N LEU A 242 24.63 0.68 5.06
CA LEU A 242 23.77 1.52 4.23
C LEU A 242 24.56 2.61 3.48
N PHE A 243 25.54 3.19 4.15
CA PHE A 243 26.43 4.20 3.58
C PHE A 243 27.30 3.65 2.45
N PHE A 244 27.94 2.50 2.65
CA PHE A 244 28.72 1.84 1.61
C PHE A 244 27.85 1.38 0.44
N THR A 245 26.68 0.79 0.71
CA THR A 245 25.70 0.43 -0.33
C THR A 245 25.29 1.65 -1.17
N ARG A 246 25.14 2.83 -0.56
CA ARG A 246 24.86 4.07 -1.30
C ARG A 246 26.03 4.53 -2.15
N MET A 247 27.26 4.42 -1.65
CA MET A 247 28.44 4.69 -2.47
C MET A 247 28.51 3.77 -3.68
N ASP A 248 28.33 2.46 -3.46
CA ASP A 248 28.36 1.46 -4.54
C ASP A 248 27.29 1.76 -5.59
N PHE A 249 26.07 2.09 -5.14
CA PHE A 249 24.97 2.44 -6.03
C PHE A 249 25.23 3.72 -6.83
N VAL A 250 25.79 4.77 -6.22
CA VAL A 250 26.16 6.00 -6.94
C VAL A 250 27.21 5.71 -8.00
N LEU A 251 28.22 4.89 -7.67
CA LEU A 251 29.26 4.49 -8.60
C LEU A 251 28.68 3.69 -9.77
N GLU A 252 27.79 2.75 -9.51
CA GLU A 252 27.08 1.99 -10.54
C GLU A 252 26.28 2.90 -11.47
N LYS A 253 25.55 3.88 -10.92
CA LYS A 253 24.77 4.83 -11.73
C LYS A 253 25.63 5.77 -12.55
N ILE A 254 26.75 6.25 -12.00
CA ILE A 254 27.71 7.04 -12.76
C ILE A 254 28.26 6.22 -13.92
N ALA A 255 28.70 4.98 -13.67
CA ALA A 255 29.19 4.08 -14.70
C ALA A 255 28.12 3.83 -15.78
N ASN A 256 26.87 3.60 -15.37
CA ASN A 256 25.77 3.39 -16.30
C ASN A 256 25.47 4.63 -17.17
N ILE A 257 25.55 5.84 -16.61
CA ILE A 257 25.44 7.08 -17.41
C ILE A 257 26.60 7.17 -18.41
N THR A 258 27.82 6.90 -17.95
CA THR A 258 29.02 6.91 -18.80
C THR A 258 28.94 5.87 -19.91
N ASP A 259 28.40 4.69 -19.68
CA ASP A 259 28.32 3.66 -20.72
C ASP A 259 27.18 3.92 -21.70
N GLN A 260 26.01 4.35 -21.22
CA GLN A 260 24.80 4.41 -22.04
C GLN A 260 24.55 5.76 -22.71
N PHE A 261 25.06 6.85 -22.14
CA PHE A 261 24.71 8.22 -22.53
C PHE A 261 25.89 9.12 -22.89
N TRP A 262 27.13 8.64 -22.81
CA TRP A 262 28.33 9.46 -23.07
C TRP A 262 28.36 10.12 -24.47
N ASN A 263 27.77 9.47 -25.47
CA ASN A 263 27.70 9.97 -26.84
C ASN A 263 26.26 10.20 -27.33
N LYS A 264 25.28 10.33 -26.42
CA LYS A 264 23.86 10.54 -26.77
C LYS A 264 23.34 11.83 -26.18
N ASP A 265 22.34 12.41 -26.84
CA ASP A 265 21.64 13.56 -26.28
C ASP A 265 20.89 13.18 -24.99
N PRO A 266 20.84 14.08 -24.00
CA PRO A 266 20.11 13.85 -22.75
C PRO A 266 18.62 13.62 -23.00
N ASP A 267 18.12 12.43 -22.64
CA ASP A 267 16.70 12.12 -22.62
C ASP A 267 16.14 12.15 -21.18
N GLU A 268 14.85 11.83 -21.02
CA GLU A 268 14.21 11.80 -19.69
C GLU A 268 14.86 10.78 -18.75
N GLN A 269 15.36 9.66 -19.29
CA GLN A 269 16.05 8.63 -18.50
C GLN A 269 17.39 9.16 -17.98
N PHE A 270 18.16 9.84 -18.82
CA PHE A 270 19.39 10.52 -18.40
C PHE A 270 19.12 11.54 -17.30
N ILE A 271 18.11 12.41 -17.48
CA ILE A 271 17.77 13.45 -16.49
C ILE A 271 17.38 12.82 -15.16
N LEU A 272 16.64 11.70 -15.19
CA LEU A 272 16.26 10.97 -13.99
C LEU A 272 17.48 10.41 -13.26
N GLU A 273 18.35 9.68 -13.97
CA GLU A 273 19.56 9.08 -13.41
C GLU A 273 20.53 10.16 -12.90
N ALA A 274 20.70 11.26 -13.62
CA ALA A 274 21.54 12.38 -13.21
C ALA A 274 21.01 13.08 -11.96
N LYS A 275 19.68 13.32 -11.88
CA LYS A 275 19.04 13.82 -10.66
C LYS A 275 19.23 12.84 -9.50
N PHE A 276 19.20 11.54 -9.79
CA PHE A 276 19.41 10.49 -8.82
C PHE A 276 20.83 10.53 -8.23
N ILE A 277 21.86 10.62 -9.08
CA ILE A 277 23.25 10.75 -8.68
C ILE A 277 23.46 12.03 -7.86
N ALA A 278 22.98 13.17 -8.35
CA ALA A 278 23.14 14.46 -7.65
C ALA A 278 22.51 14.44 -6.26
N LYS A 279 21.30 13.87 -6.13
CA LYS A 279 20.61 13.72 -4.84
C LYS A 279 21.36 12.77 -3.90
N ASN A 280 21.85 11.63 -4.40
CA ASN A 280 22.59 10.68 -3.57
C ASN A 280 23.95 11.24 -3.12
N LEU A 281 24.65 11.98 -3.97
CA LEU A 281 25.90 12.67 -3.60
C LEU A 281 25.66 13.72 -2.52
N HIS A 282 24.58 14.50 -2.62
CA HIS A 282 24.20 15.46 -1.59
C HIS A 282 23.95 14.76 -0.23
N VAL A 283 23.23 13.64 -0.24
CA VAL A 283 22.94 12.88 0.98
C VAL A 283 24.18 12.19 1.54
N LEU A 284 25.07 11.65 0.70
CA LEU A 284 26.38 11.13 1.15
C LEU A 284 27.17 12.26 1.83
N LYS A 285 27.20 13.45 1.25
CA LYS A 285 27.85 14.64 1.82
C LYS A 285 27.23 15.03 3.17
N CYS A 286 25.90 15.06 3.28
CA CYS A 286 25.20 15.34 4.53
C CYS A 286 25.48 14.26 5.60
N HIS A 287 25.43 12.97 5.24
CA HIS A 287 25.74 11.87 6.15
C HIS A 287 27.19 11.90 6.63
N PHE A 288 28.16 12.17 5.74
CA PHE A 288 29.56 12.36 6.14
C PHE A 288 29.71 13.48 7.19
N SER A 289 28.97 14.59 7.03
CA SER A 289 28.98 15.72 7.97
C SER A 289 28.32 15.39 9.32
N THR A 290 27.20 14.68 9.32
CA THR A 290 26.41 14.40 10.54
C THR A 290 26.90 13.19 11.33
N THR A 291 27.49 12.19 10.69
CA THR A 291 27.85 10.92 11.33
C THR A 291 29.27 10.88 11.91
N LYS A 292 30.07 11.95 11.75
CA LYS A 292 31.49 12.01 12.19
C LYS A 292 32.27 10.73 11.83
N PHE A 293 31.99 10.13 10.67
CA PHE A 293 32.52 8.80 10.33
C PHE A 293 34.04 8.73 10.26
N THR A 294 34.73 9.88 10.15
CA THR A 294 36.18 9.90 9.99
C THR A 294 36.94 11.06 10.64
N TYR A 295 36.33 12.16 11.11
CA TYR A 295 37.14 13.33 11.47
C TYR A 295 36.64 14.17 12.65
N ASP A 296 37.46 14.21 13.70
CA ASP A 296 37.46 15.28 14.71
C ASP A 296 38.35 16.47 14.28
N LYS A 297 39.04 16.40 13.11
CA LYS A 297 40.19 17.25 12.81
C LYS A 297 40.24 17.96 11.45
N LEU A 298 39.50 17.54 10.42
CA LEU A 298 39.52 18.23 9.11
C LEU A 298 38.15 18.13 8.39
N PRO A 299 37.39 19.24 8.24
CA PRO A 299 36.18 19.30 7.43
C PRO A 299 36.38 18.91 5.96
N TRP A 300 35.28 18.45 5.33
CA TRP A 300 35.22 17.98 3.95
C TRP A 300 35.72 19.02 2.94
N GLU A 301 35.39 20.28 3.17
CA GLU A 301 35.78 21.43 2.35
C GLU A 301 37.31 21.56 2.24
N GLU A 302 38.05 21.17 3.28
CA GLU A 302 39.51 21.23 3.34
C GLU A 302 40.15 20.02 2.65
N ILE A 303 39.50 18.85 2.68
CA ILE A 303 39.93 17.68 1.90
C ILE A 303 39.70 17.91 0.40
N GLU A 304 38.54 18.47 0.03
CA GLU A 304 38.23 18.85 -1.35
C GLU A 304 39.24 19.89 -1.86
N PHE A 305 39.56 20.90 -1.04
CA PHE A 305 40.63 21.86 -1.34
C PHE A 305 41.99 21.18 -1.51
N CYS A 306 42.41 20.32 -0.58
CA CYS A 306 43.68 19.59 -0.64
C CYS A 306 43.78 18.68 -1.87
N LEU A 307 42.71 17.97 -2.23
CA LEU A 307 42.66 17.10 -3.41
C LEU A 307 42.70 17.91 -4.71
N ILE A 308 42.02 19.06 -4.77
CA ILE A 308 42.10 19.97 -5.91
C ILE A 308 43.52 20.52 -6.07
N ILE A 309 44.16 20.93 -4.97
CA ILE A 309 45.56 21.41 -5.00
C ILE A 309 46.50 20.29 -5.43
N PHE A 310 46.37 19.09 -4.85
CA PHE A 310 47.19 17.93 -5.21
C PHE A 310 47.06 17.59 -6.69
N ASN A 311 45.83 17.45 -7.20
CA ASN A 311 45.60 17.15 -8.62
C ASN A 311 46.14 18.26 -9.55
N ARG A 312 46.04 19.54 -9.16
CA ARG A 312 46.62 20.64 -9.92
C ARG A 312 48.16 20.62 -9.91
N ALA A 313 48.77 20.28 -8.77
CA ALA A 313 50.22 20.15 -8.65
C ALA A 313 50.74 18.98 -9.49
N SER A 314 50.10 17.81 -9.41
CA SER A 314 50.47 16.64 -10.20
C SER A 314 50.22 16.84 -11.71
N ALA A 315 49.18 17.59 -12.09
CA ALA A 315 48.95 17.96 -13.50
C ALA A 315 49.93 19.01 -14.03
N ALA A 316 50.56 19.81 -13.15
CA ALA A 316 51.62 20.75 -13.53
C ALA A 316 52.97 20.04 -13.72
N GLU A 317 53.30 19.06 -12.87
CA GLU A 317 54.50 18.20 -13.02
C GLU A 317 54.41 17.32 -14.27
N ALA A 318 53.22 16.84 -14.64
CA ALA A 318 53.00 16.09 -15.87
C ALA A 318 53.14 16.92 -17.16
N LYS A 319 53.15 18.26 -17.06
CA LYS A 319 53.37 19.19 -18.19
C LYS A 319 54.80 19.74 -18.25
N SER A 320 55.63 19.49 -17.22
CA SER A 320 57.03 19.93 -17.17
C SER A 320 58.03 18.82 -17.51
N ASN A 321 57.55 17.61 -17.80
CA ASN A 321 58.31 16.50 -18.41
C ASN A 321 57.88 16.33 -19.87
#